data_AF-A0A1I5ASZ0-F1
#
_entry.id   AF-A0A1I5ASZ0-F1
#
_cell.length_a   1.000
_cell.length_b   1.000
_cell.length_c   1.000
_cell.angle_alpha   90.00
_cell.angle_beta   90.00
_cell.angle_gamma   90.00
#
_symmetry.space_group_name_H-M   'P 1'
#
loop_
_entity.id
_entity.type
_entity.pdbx_description
1 polymer ?
#
loop_
_entity_poly.entity_id
_entity_poly.type
_entity_poly.pdbx_seq_one_letter_code
_entity_poly.pdbx_strand_id
1 'polypeptide(L)'
;MTSTGLGSVFARIDAGALGPPGAARLSLTVHVGSRALVLSAEESRRVLYGPRRDAALGEAVWRHAVTEAQLEPRDGDGKGRLLVVWLVLPGLYRNLQRILRLWRRVDRADLEAEAVLAVLAALDAADPDDPDTGACLIKAAVNRMWAYAKRITREIPVVDITAFAEARNATIPSEERTHPPKGWEVHITPPPHREGLYATLRFTEARPRQDGRRSKTRLPDLVFRARRHEESDLIGTLVLRPVGARR
;
A
#
# COMPACT_ATOMS: atom_id res chain seq x y z
N MET A 1 -24.00 11.86 6.26
CA MET A 1 -24.74 10.64 5.92
C MET A 1 -23.75 9.63 5.34
N THR A 2 -23.09 8.86 6.20
CA THR A 2 -22.17 7.79 5.79
C THR A 2 -22.98 6.53 5.56
N SER A 3 -22.99 6.06 4.31
CA SER A 3 -23.62 4.81 3.90
C SER A 3 -22.95 3.62 4.61
N THR A 4 -23.50 3.21 5.74
CA THR A 4 -23.18 1.96 6.47
C THR A 4 -23.89 0.79 5.79
N GLY A 5 -23.52 0.49 4.54
CA GLY A 5 -24.31 -0.42 3.72
C GLY A 5 -23.54 -1.14 2.62
N LEU A 6 -22.31 -1.57 2.87
CA LEU A 6 -21.59 -2.45 1.94
C LEU A 6 -20.91 -3.55 2.75
N GLY A 7 -21.50 -4.74 2.76
CA GLY A 7 -20.97 -5.91 3.47
C GLY A 7 -19.52 -6.21 3.10
N SER A 8 -18.77 -6.77 4.06
CA SER A 8 -17.36 -7.19 3.94
C SER A 8 -17.06 -7.88 2.60
N VAL A 9 -15.92 -7.56 2.00
CA VAL A 9 -15.44 -8.19 0.74
C VAL A 9 -15.33 -9.69 0.93
N PHE A 10 -14.80 -10.14 2.08
CA PHE A 10 -14.71 -11.56 2.41
C PHE A 10 -16.10 -12.21 2.51
N ALA A 11 -17.08 -11.52 3.09
CA ALA A 11 -18.45 -12.02 3.15
C ALA A 11 -19.09 -12.17 1.76
N ARG A 12 -18.79 -11.27 0.82
CA ARG A 12 -19.26 -11.39 -0.58
C ARG A 12 -18.59 -12.57 -1.29
N ILE A 13 -17.31 -12.80 -1.03
CA ILE A 13 -16.58 -13.95 -1.58
C ILE A 13 -17.15 -15.25 -1.03
N ASP A 14 -17.41 -15.33 0.29
CA ASP A 14 -18.06 -16.50 0.89
C ASP A 14 -19.45 -16.76 0.25
N ALA A 15 -20.26 -15.72 0.03
CA ALA A 15 -21.56 -15.85 -0.64
C ALA A 15 -21.44 -16.29 -2.10
N GLY A 16 -20.48 -15.71 -2.85
CA GLY A 16 -20.25 -16.04 -4.26
C GLY A 16 -19.71 -17.45 -4.48
N ALA A 17 -18.83 -17.93 -3.61
CA ALA A 17 -18.23 -19.25 -3.74
C ALA A 17 -19.19 -20.39 -3.38
N LEU A 18 -20.12 -20.16 -2.45
CA LEU A 18 -21.12 -21.15 -2.03
C LEU A 18 -22.35 -21.15 -2.95
N GLY A 19 -22.60 -20.04 -3.64
CA GLY A 19 -23.77 -19.84 -4.50
C GLY A 19 -25.09 -19.86 -3.73
N PRO A 20 -26.21 -19.49 -4.37
CA PRO A 20 -27.53 -19.69 -3.79
C PRO A 20 -27.86 -21.19 -3.68
N PRO A 21 -28.73 -21.61 -2.74
CA PRO A 21 -29.19 -22.99 -2.65
C PRO A 21 -29.78 -23.44 -4.00
N GLY A 22 -29.18 -24.46 -4.63
CA GLY A 22 -29.62 -25.00 -5.92
C GLY A 22 -28.82 -24.56 -7.15
N ALA A 23 -27.87 -23.63 -7.02
CA ALA A 23 -26.92 -23.32 -8.10
C ALA A 23 -25.81 -24.39 -8.21
N ALA A 24 -25.20 -24.48 -9.39
CA ALA A 24 -24.01 -25.29 -9.61
C ALA A 24 -22.88 -24.80 -8.69
N ARG A 25 -22.54 -25.61 -7.69
CA ARG A 25 -21.48 -25.31 -6.72
C ARG A 25 -20.11 -25.44 -7.39
N LEU A 26 -19.17 -24.60 -6.99
CA LEU A 26 -17.78 -24.72 -7.41
C LEU A 26 -17.25 -26.11 -7.00
N SER A 27 -16.67 -26.83 -7.96
CA SER A 27 -16.04 -28.11 -7.75
C SER A 27 -14.66 -28.14 -8.40
N LEU A 28 -13.79 -29.00 -7.88
CA LEU A 28 -12.41 -29.18 -8.30
C LEU A 28 -12.15 -30.67 -8.51
N THR A 29 -11.61 -31.04 -9.68
CA THR A 29 -11.18 -32.42 -9.96
C THR A 29 -9.71 -32.54 -9.60
N VAL A 30 -9.43 -33.26 -8.51
CA VAL A 30 -8.09 -33.45 -7.94
C VAL A 30 -7.58 -34.84 -8.24
N HIS A 31 -6.34 -34.96 -8.72
CA HIS A 31 -5.70 -36.24 -8.94
C HIS A 31 -4.70 -36.55 -7.81
N VAL A 32 -4.87 -37.69 -7.15
CA VAL A 32 -3.94 -38.19 -6.13
C VAL A 32 -3.52 -39.60 -6.51
N GLY A 33 -2.27 -39.75 -6.96
CA GLY A 33 -1.79 -40.99 -7.57
C GLY A 33 -2.61 -41.34 -8.80
N SER A 34 -3.24 -42.52 -8.82
CA SER A 34 -4.09 -42.99 -9.93
C SER A 34 -5.57 -42.64 -9.79
N ARG A 35 -5.97 -41.91 -8.74
CA ARG A 35 -7.39 -41.62 -8.46
C ARG A 35 -7.72 -40.17 -8.78
N ALA A 36 -8.78 -39.97 -9.56
CA ALA A 36 -9.44 -38.68 -9.73
C ALA A 36 -10.57 -38.55 -8.69
N LEU A 37 -10.57 -37.45 -7.94
CA LEU A 37 -11.56 -37.10 -6.94
C LEU A 37 -12.22 -35.79 -7.33
N VAL A 38 -13.54 -35.76 -7.45
CA VAL A 38 -14.29 -34.51 -7.60
C VAL A 38 -14.64 -34.02 -6.20
N LEU A 39 -14.06 -32.89 -5.81
CA LEU A 39 -14.30 -32.26 -4.52
C LEU A 39 -15.13 -30.99 -4.73
N SER A 40 -16.17 -30.81 -3.93
CA SER A 40 -16.78 -29.49 -3.79
C SER A 40 -15.79 -28.48 -3.19
N ALA A 41 -16.08 -27.18 -3.34
CA ALA A 41 -15.31 -26.14 -2.66
C ALA A 41 -15.25 -26.38 -1.13
N GLU A 42 -16.38 -26.75 -0.51
CA GLU A 42 -16.47 -27.05 0.92
C GLU A 42 -15.59 -28.25 1.33
N GLU A 43 -15.53 -29.30 0.51
CA GLU A 43 -14.65 -30.45 0.75
C GLU A 43 -13.19 -30.06 0.59
N SER A 44 -12.86 -29.28 -0.44
CA SER A 44 -11.52 -28.75 -0.66
C SER A 44 -11.03 -27.93 0.55
N ARG A 45 -11.88 -27.03 1.08
CA ARG A 45 -11.54 -26.26 2.30
C ARG A 45 -11.40 -27.15 3.53
N ARG A 46 -12.23 -28.20 3.66
CA ARG A 46 -12.13 -29.18 4.75
C ARG A 46 -10.84 -29.99 4.69
N VAL A 47 -10.37 -30.37 3.51
CA VAL A 47 -9.05 -31.02 3.33
C VAL A 47 -7.93 -30.11 3.85
N LEU A 48 -7.96 -28.83 3.47
CA LEU A 48 -6.88 -27.89 3.79
C LEU A 48 -6.85 -27.48 5.28
N TYR A 49 -8.02 -27.24 5.88
CA TYR A 49 -8.11 -26.62 7.20
C TYR A 49 -8.77 -27.49 8.28
N GLY A 50 -9.34 -28.62 7.90
CA GLY A 50 -10.05 -29.53 8.80
C GLY A 50 -9.14 -30.22 9.83
N PRO A 51 -9.74 -30.98 10.75
CA PRO A 51 -9.01 -31.63 11.85
C PRO A 51 -8.14 -32.81 11.40
N ARG A 52 -8.45 -33.42 10.25
CA ARG A 52 -7.70 -34.54 9.66
C ARG A 52 -7.03 -34.05 8.37
N ARG A 53 -5.85 -33.45 8.51
CA ARG A 53 -5.09 -32.93 7.37
C ARG A 53 -4.27 -34.03 6.72
N ASP A 54 -4.52 -34.24 5.45
CA ASP A 54 -3.67 -35.04 4.57
C ASP A 54 -2.85 -34.06 3.72
N ALA A 55 -1.52 -34.07 3.92
CA ALA A 55 -0.61 -33.15 3.24
C ALA A 55 -0.61 -33.37 1.73
N ALA A 56 -0.58 -34.62 1.28
CA ALA A 56 -0.54 -34.96 -0.15
C ALA A 56 -1.84 -34.56 -0.86
N LEU A 57 -2.99 -34.80 -0.21
CA LEU A 57 -4.28 -34.37 -0.74
C LEU A 57 -4.40 -32.83 -0.73
N GLY A 58 -3.86 -32.17 0.29
CA GLY A 58 -3.83 -30.70 0.38
C GLY A 58 -2.97 -30.05 -0.71
N GLU A 59 -1.78 -30.59 -0.97
CA GLU A 59 -0.92 -30.18 -2.08
C GLU A 59 -1.63 -30.38 -3.43
N ALA A 60 -2.30 -31.51 -3.62
CA ALA A 60 -3.05 -31.78 -4.85
C ALA A 60 -4.22 -30.80 -5.03
N VAL A 61 -4.94 -30.45 -3.96
CA VAL A 61 -5.99 -29.41 -3.99
C VAL A 61 -5.41 -28.06 -4.42
N TRP A 62 -4.28 -27.64 -3.83
CA TRP A 62 -3.67 -26.35 -4.19
C TRP A 62 -3.16 -26.33 -5.63
N ARG A 63 -2.43 -27.38 -6.05
CA ARG A 63 -1.92 -27.52 -7.43
C ARG A 63 -3.07 -27.36 -8.42
N HIS A 64 -4.11 -28.18 -8.30
CA HIS A 64 -5.24 -28.14 -9.22
C HIS A 64 -6.00 -26.81 -9.18
N ALA A 65 -6.27 -26.25 -8.00
CA ALA A 65 -6.98 -24.99 -7.89
C ALA A 65 -6.21 -23.84 -8.56
N VAL A 66 -4.88 -23.81 -8.41
CA VAL A 66 -4.01 -22.81 -9.03
C VAL A 66 -3.91 -23.02 -10.54
N THR A 67 -3.69 -24.25 -10.99
CA THR A 67 -3.65 -24.58 -12.42
C THR A 67 -4.94 -24.16 -13.13
N GLU A 68 -6.10 -24.56 -12.61
CA GLU A 68 -7.41 -24.20 -13.19
C GLU A 68 -7.62 -22.68 -13.22
N ALA A 69 -7.25 -21.98 -12.14
CA ALA A 69 -7.39 -20.53 -12.06
C ALA A 69 -6.44 -19.75 -13.00
N GLN A 70 -5.26 -20.32 -13.30
CA GLN A 70 -4.31 -19.73 -14.25
C GLN A 70 -4.71 -20.01 -15.71
N LEU A 71 -5.27 -21.18 -15.99
CA LEU A 71 -5.79 -21.54 -17.32
C LEU A 71 -7.07 -20.76 -17.69
N GLU A 72 -7.76 -20.22 -16.69
CA GLU A 72 -8.98 -19.44 -16.87
C GLU A 72 -8.74 -18.16 -17.69
N PRO A 73 -9.43 -17.99 -18.85
CA PRO A 73 -9.36 -16.78 -19.66
C PRO A 73 -9.67 -15.53 -18.84
N ARG A 74 -9.06 -14.40 -19.20
CA ARG A 74 -9.30 -13.11 -18.52
C ARG A 74 -10.75 -12.65 -18.62
N ASP A 75 -11.42 -12.98 -19.72
CA ASP A 75 -12.84 -12.68 -19.98
C ASP A 75 -13.79 -13.83 -19.54
N GLY A 76 -13.27 -14.82 -18.81
CA GLY A 76 -14.03 -15.94 -18.26
C GLY A 76 -14.94 -15.52 -17.09
N ASP A 77 -15.65 -16.49 -16.53
CA ASP A 77 -16.56 -16.26 -15.39
C ASP A 77 -15.85 -16.06 -14.05
N GLY A 78 -14.52 -16.23 -14.00
CA GLY A 78 -13.66 -15.94 -12.86
C GLY A 78 -13.80 -16.97 -11.73
N LYS A 79 -14.43 -18.12 -11.98
CA LYS A 79 -14.74 -19.14 -10.98
C LYS A 79 -13.48 -19.80 -10.42
N GLY A 80 -12.47 -20.03 -11.25
CA GLY A 80 -11.20 -20.61 -10.80
C GLY A 80 -10.48 -19.67 -9.85
N ARG A 81 -10.32 -18.40 -10.26
CA ARG A 81 -9.72 -17.35 -9.41
C ARG A 81 -10.53 -17.14 -8.12
N LEU A 82 -11.86 -17.13 -8.21
CA LEU A 82 -12.75 -17.01 -7.05
C LEU A 82 -12.57 -18.16 -6.06
N LEU A 83 -12.46 -19.39 -6.55
CA LEU A 83 -12.19 -20.57 -5.72
C LEU A 83 -10.87 -20.42 -4.96
N VAL A 84 -9.78 -20.04 -5.64
CA VAL A 84 -8.48 -19.81 -5.00
C VAL A 84 -8.57 -18.75 -3.91
N VAL A 85 -9.16 -17.59 -4.21
CA VAL A 85 -9.34 -16.51 -3.23
C VAL A 85 -10.13 -17.02 -2.02
N TRP A 86 -11.21 -17.77 -2.25
CA TRP A 86 -12.02 -18.34 -1.19
C TRP A 86 -11.27 -19.37 -0.34
N LEU A 87 -10.43 -20.23 -0.95
CA LEU A 87 -9.58 -21.19 -0.23
C LEU A 87 -8.52 -20.50 0.63
N VAL A 88 -8.06 -19.30 0.25
CA VAL A 88 -7.05 -18.54 1.01
C VAL A 88 -7.64 -17.86 2.25
N LEU A 89 -8.92 -17.46 2.24
CA LEU A 89 -9.53 -16.63 3.32
C LEU A 89 -9.32 -17.16 4.75
N PRO A 90 -9.43 -18.47 5.06
CA PRO A 90 -9.20 -18.97 6.42
C PRO A 90 -7.81 -18.64 6.95
N GLY A 91 -6.78 -18.69 6.09
CA GLY A 91 -5.41 -18.29 6.42
C GLY A 91 -5.26 -16.79 6.69
N LEU A 92 -6.15 -15.96 6.15
CA LEU A 92 -6.12 -14.50 6.28
C LEU A 92 -6.85 -14.00 7.52
N TYR A 93 -7.92 -14.67 7.96
CA TYR A 93 -8.78 -14.19 9.05
C TYR A 93 -8.00 -13.87 10.33
N ARG A 94 -7.02 -14.71 10.71
CA ARG A 94 -6.20 -14.47 11.91
C ARG A 94 -5.43 -13.15 11.81
N ASN A 95 -4.84 -12.86 10.65
CA ASN A 95 -4.06 -11.64 10.44
C ASN A 95 -4.97 -10.42 10.29
N LEU A 96 -6.10 -10.55 9.59
CA LEU A 96 -7.13 -9.51 9.51
C LEU A 96 -7.53 -9.02 10.90
N GLN A 97 -7.95 -9.95 11.77
CA GLN A 97 -8.39 -9.62 13.13
C GLN A 97 -7.26 -9.07 13.99
N ARG A 98 -6.02 -9.54 13.78
CA ARG A 98 -4.86 -9.01 14.50
C ARG A 98 -4.56 -7.55 14.11
N ILE A 99 -4.56 -7.24 12.81
CA ILE A 99 -4.28 -5.91 12.27
C ILE A 99 -5.36 -4.92 12.72
N LEU A 100 -6.65 -5.28 12.59
CA LEU A 100 -7.76 -4.42 13.00
C LEU A 100 -7.75 -4.12 14.51
N ARG A 101 -7.30 -5.07 15.34
CA ARG A 101 -7.11 -4.85 16.78
C ARG A 101 -5.94 -3.92 17.10
N LEU A 102 -4.85 -4.01 16.33
CA LEU A 102 -3.65 -3.19 16.53
C LEU A 102 -3.83 -1.75 16.03
N TRP A 103 -4.56 -1.55 14.92
CA TRP A 103 -4.70 -0.25 14.28
C TRP A 103 -6.16 0.09 14.00
N ARG A 104 -6.75 0.90 14.89
CA ARG A 104 -8.15 1.34 14.82
C ARG A 104 -8.49 2.24 13.63
N ARG A 105 -7.48 2.83 12.97
CA ARG A 105 -7.67 3.72 11.81
C ARG A 105 -7.75 2.98 10.47
N VAL A 106 -7.47 1.69 10.45
CA VAL A 106 -7.48 0.89 9.23
C VAL A 106 -8.92 0.52 8.90
N ASP A 107 -9.39 0.93 7.72
CA ASP A 107 -10.68 0.47 7.19
C ASP A 107 -10.60 -1.03 6.87
N ARG A 108 -11.60 -1.78 7.35
CA ARG A 108 -11.70 -3.22 7.12
C ARG A 108 -11.92 -3.55 5.64
N ALA A 109 -12.74 -2.78 4.93
CA ALA A 109 -13.06 -3.04 3.52
C ALA A 109 -11.80 -2.87 2.65
N ASP A 110 -11.03 -1.81 2.88
CA ASP A 110 -9.78 -1.58 2.14
C ASP A 110 -8.73 -2.66 2.46
N LEU A 111 -8.63 -3.05 3.72
CA LEU A 111 -7.69 -4.09 4.14
C LEU A 111 -8.03 -5.45 3.52
N GLU A 112 -9.33 -5.80 3.44
CA GLU A 112 -9.78 -7.01 2.75
C GLU A 112 -9.55 -6.92 1.24
N ALA A 113 -9.81 -5.77 0.61
CA ALA A 113 -9.56 -5.54 -0.81
C ALA A 113 -8.06 -5.67 -1.16
N GLU A 114 -7.17 -5.07 -0.36
CA GLU A 114 -5.72 -5.22 -0.53
C GLU A 114 -5.27 -6.67 -0.36
N ALA A 115 -5.89 -7.42 0.54
CA ALA A 115 -5.61 -8.85 0.70
C ALA A 115 -5.99 -9.65 -0.55
N VAL A 116 -7.20 -9.43 -1.08
CA VAL A 116 -7.68 -10.10 -2.31
C VAL A 116 -6.80 -9.73 -3.51
N LEU A 117 -6.48 -8.45 -3.68
CA LEU A 117 -5.61 -7.99 -4.75
C LEU A 117 -4.23 -8.67 -4.68
N ALA A 118 -3.68 -8.82 -3.48
CA ALA A 118 -2.41 -9.50 -3.29
C ALA A 118 -2.47 -11.01 -3.59
N VAL A 119 -3.59 -11.68 -3.27
CA VAL A 119 -3.79 -13.08 -3.68
C VAL A 119 -3.82 -13.20 -5.20
N LEU A 120 -4.61 -12.35 -5.88
CA LEU A 120 -4.73 -12.40 -7.33
C LEU A 120 -3.40 -12.09 -8.04
N ALA A 121 -2.66 -11.08 -7.55
CA ALA A 121 -1.34 -10.75 -8.09
C ALA A 121 -0.31 -11.86 -7.86
N ALA A 122 -0.36 -12.54 -6.70
CA ALA A 122 0.53 -13.65 -6.41
C ALA A 122 0.14 -14.91 -7.20
N LEU A 123 -1.15 -15.12 -7.46
CA LEU A 123 -1.67 -16.23 -8.25
C LEU A 123 -1.14 -16.22 -9.69
N ASP A 124 -1.06 -15.05 -10.31
CA ASP A 124 -0.53 -14.90 -11.67
C ASP A 124 0.95 -15.32 -11.79
N ALA A 125 1.70 -15.33 -10.69
CA ALA A 125 3.12 -15.68 -10.64
C ALA A 125 3.41 -16.99 -9.87
N ALA A 126 2.39 -17.67 -9.38
CA ALA A 126 2.54 -18.88 -8.57
C ALA A 126 2.96 -20.06 -9.44
N ASP A 127 3.84 -20.92 -8.92
CA ASP A 127 4.17 -22.22 -9.50
C ASP A 127 3.19 -23.27 -8.98
N PRO A 128 2.28 -23.85 -9.79
CA PRO A 128 1.34 -24.86 -9.31
C PRO A 128 2.02 -26.11 -8.74
N ASP A 129 3.26 -26.41 -9.17
CA ASP A 129 3.99 -27.60 -8.75
C ASP A 129 4.78 -27.42 -7.45
N ASP A 130 4.92 -26.19 -6.96
CA ASP A 130 5.50 -25.92 -5.64
C ASP A 130 4.55 -26.42 -4.52
N PRO A 131 5.00 -27.37 -3.66
CA PRO A 131 4.18 -27.91 -2.57
C PRO A 131 3.72 -26.82 -1.58
N ASP A 132 4.44 -25.70 -1.48
CA ASP A 132 4.13 -24.60 -0.58
C ASP A 132 3.28 -23.49 -1.22
N THR A 133 2.78 -23.66 -2.45
CA THR A 133 2.08 -22.60 -3.19
C THR A 133 0.91 -21.98 -2.42
N GLY A 134 0.09 -22.78 -1.74
CA GLY A 134 -0.99 -22.26 -0.89
C GLY A 134 -0.48 -21.36 0.24
N ALA A 135 0.62 -21.75 0.88
CA ALA A 135 1.26 -20.96 1.94
C ALA A 135 1.89 -19.67 1.38
N CYS A 136 2.49 -19.73 0.19
CA CYS A 136 3.04 -18.58 -0.52
C CYS A 136 1.95 -17.54 -0.85
N LEU A 137 0.79 -17.95 -1.36
CA LEU A 137 -0.35 -17.07 -1.62
C LEU A 137 -0.85 -16.39 -0.34
N ILE A 138 -1.07 -17.16 0.74
CA ILE A 138 -1.47 -16.62 2.04
C ILE A 138 -0.43 -15.61 2.54
N LYS A 139 0.86 -15.95 2.46
CA LYS A 139 1.96 -15.11 2.92
C LYS A 139 2.04 -13.79 2.13
N ALA A 140 1.87 -13.84 0.81
CA ALA A 140 1.84 -12.64 -0.03
C ALA A 140 0.72 -11.68 0.40
N ALA A 141 -0.49 -12.21 0.60
CA ALA A 141 -1.63 -11.43 1.06
C ALA A 141 -1.43 -10.85 2.46
N VAL A 142 -0.94 -11.66 3.41
CA VAL A 142 -0.64 -11.20 4.78
C VAL A 142 0.42 -10.09 4.75
N ASN A 143 1.48 -10.24 3.97
CA ASN A 143 2.52 -9.21 3.85
C ASN A 143 1.95 -7.90 3.31
N ARG A 144 1.09 -7.97 2.28
CA ARG A 144 0.40 -6.80 1.72
C ARG A 144 -0.50 -6.12 2.75
N MET A 145 -1.29 -6.89 3.50
CA MET A 145 -2.14 -6.36 4.58
C MET A 145 -1.34 -5.60 5.63
N TRP A 146 -0.22 -6.16 6.09
CA TRP A 146 0.67 -5.49 7.04
C TRP A 146 1.32 -4.24 6.44
N ALA A 147 1.73 -4.28 5.18
CA ALA A 147 2.30 -3.12 4.49
C ALA A 147 1.28 -1.99 4.35
N TYR A 148 0.05 -2.31 3.93
CA TYR A 148 -1.07 -1.38 3.84
C TYR A 148 -1.33 -0.70 5.19
N ALA A 149 -1.51 -1.49 6.24
CA ALA A 149 -1.83 -0.96 7.56
C ALA A 149 -0.70 -0.07 8.13
N LYS A 150 0.57 -0.44 7.91
CA LYS A 150 1.72 0.40 8.27
C LYS A 150 1.75 1.71 7.48
N ARG A 151 1.43 1.68 6.19
CA ARG A 151 1.38 2.87 5.32
C ARG A 151 0.33 3.86 5.85
N ILE A 152 -0.92 3.42 5.99
CA ILE A 152 -2.03 4.26 6.46
C ILE A 152 -1.81 4.77 7.88
N THR A 153 -1.17 3.99 8.77
CA THR A 153 -0.91 4.44 10.15
C THR A 153 0.22 5.49 10.22
N ARG A 154 1.15 5.50 9.26
CA ARG A 154 2.21 6.52 9.17
C ARG A 154 1.73 7.81 8.53
N GLU A 155 0.68 7.75 7.73
CA GLU A 155 0.03 8.92 7.15
C GLU A 155 -0.71 9.67 8.27
N ILE A 156 -0.18 10.85 8.65
CA ILE A 156 -0.87 11.76 9.55
C ILE A 156 -1.81 12.60 8.68
N PRO A 157 -3.14 12.41 8.74
CA PRO A 157 -4.05 13.30 8.04
C PRO A 157 -3.89 14.70 8.63
N VAL A 158 -3.39 15.64 7.83
CA VAL A 158 -3.40 17.06 8.18
C VAL A 158 -4.82 17.55 7.91
N VAL A 159 -5.66 17.45 8.94
CA VAL A 159 -7.11 17.76 8.85
C VAL A 159 -7.36 19.22 8.51
N ASP A 160 -6.39 20.09 8.77
CA ASP A 160 -6.47 21.49 8.37
C ASP A 160 -5.10 21.98 7.90
N ILE A 161 -4.92 21.94 6.58
CA ILE A 161 -3.70 22.42 5.92
C ILE A 161 -3.51 23.93 6.21
N THR A 162 -4.61 24.66 6.34
CA THR A 162 -4.65 26.09 6.66
C THR A 162 -4.20 26.34 8.09
N ALA A 163 -4.81 25.69 9.09
CA ALA A 163 -4.40 25.84 10.49
C ALA A 163 -3.00 25.29 10.76
N PHE A 164 -2.57 24.24 10.05
CA PHE A 164 -1.19 23.75 10.12
C PHE A 164 -0.21 24.75 9.51
N ALA A 165 -0.54 25.36 8.36
CA ALA A 165 0.26 26.42 7.75
C ALA A 165 0.31 27.66 8.66
N GLU A 166 -0.81 28.05 9.25
CA GLU A 166 -0.90 29.16 10.20
C GLU A 166 -0.10 28.87 11.48
N ALA A 167 -0.21 27.69 12.09
CA ALA A 167 0.58 27.32 13.28
C ALA A 167 2.09 27.27 13.00
N ARG A 168 2.47 26.80 11.80
CA ARG A 168 3.87 26.81 11.34
C ARG A 168 4.37 28.23 11.03
N ASN A 169 3.50 29.11 10.57
CA ASN A 169 3.83 30.51 10.32
C ASN A 169 3.79 31.36 11.61
N ALA A 170 3.00 30.94 12.61
CA ALA A 170 2.88 31.56 13.92
C ALA A 170 4.04 31.22 14.86
N THR A 171 4.89 30.25 14.49
CA THR A 171 6.19 30.06 15.14
C THR A 171 7.13 31.18 14.71
N ILE A 172 6.95 32.33 15.34
CA ILE A 172 7.95 33.40 15.42
C ILE A 172 9.23 32.73 15.97
N PRO A 173 10.39 32.86 15.31
CA PRO A 173 11.63 32.37 15.88
C PRO A 173 11.84 33.12 17.20
N SER A 174 11.76 32.40 18.32
CA SER A 174 12.26 32.91 19.58
C SER A 174 13.70 33.35 19.33
N GLU A 175 14.03 34.59 19.72
CA GLU A 175 15.39 35.11 19.68
C GLU A 175 16.28 34.35 20.67
N GLU A 176 16.52 33.06 20.43
CA GLU A 176 17.60 32.34 21.06
C GLU A 176 18.90 32.74 20.36
N ARG A 177 19.50 33.79 20.91
CA ARG A 177 20.88 34.20 20.66
C ARG A 177 21.82 33.05 21.03
N THR A 178 22.07 32.15 20.08
CA THR A 178 23.15 31.16 20.23
C THR A 178 23.89 30.99 18.91
N HIS A 179 24.89 31.85 18.71
CA HIS A 179 25.98 31.82 17.72
C HIS A 179 25.62 31.77 16.22
N PRO A 180 26.23 32.61 15.35
CA PRO A 180 25.93 32.59 13.92
C PRO A 180 26.37 31.24 13.29
N PRO A 181 25.46 30.47 12.69
CA PRO A 181 25.85 29.36 11.84
C PRO A 181 26.55 29.91 10.59
N LYS A 182 27.76 29.44 10.28
CA LYS A 182 28.38 29.65 8.97
C LYS A 182 27.54 28.94 7.90
N GLY A 183 26.95 29.67 6.95
CA GLY A 183 26.19 29.09 5.83
C GLY A 183 25.42 30.11 4.99
N TRP A 184 24.82 29.65 3.89
CA TRP A 184 23.94 30.45 3.03
C TRP A 184 22.46 30.07 3.21
N GLU A 185 21.59 31.05 2.96
CA GLU A 185 20.14 30.91 3.06
C GLU A 185 19.45 31.52 1.84
N VAL A 186 18.46 30.81 1.30
CA VAL A 186 17.63 31.27 0.18
C VAL A 186 16.21 31.50 0.66
N HIS A 187 15.69 32.69 0.37
CA HIS A 187 14.29 33.05 0.53
C HIS A 187 13.64 33.12 -0.84
N ILE A 188 12.48 32.48 -0.97
CA ILE A 188 11.60 32.60 -2.13
C ILE A 188 10.35 33.30 -1.67
N THR A 189 10.19 34.58 -2.02
CA THR A 189 8.97 35.33 -1.76
C THR A 189 8.06 35.21 -2.98
N PRO A 190 6.84 34.69 -2.83
CA PRO A 190 5.92 34.56 -3.95
C PRO A 190 5.39 35.92 -4.44
N PRO A 191 4.98 36.02 -5.72
CA PRO A 191 4.32 37.19 -6.25
C PRO A 191 2.94 37.38 -5.60
N PRO A 192 2.39 38.60 -5.57
CA PRO A 192 1.14 38.92 -4.89
C PRO A 192 -0.14 38.43 -5.62
N HIS A 193 -0.03 37.46 -6.53
CA HIS A 193 -1.13 36.97 -7.38
C HIS A 193 -1.51 35.52 -7.00
N ARG A 194 -2.77 35.14 -7.22
CA ARG A 194 -3.35 33.85 -6.77
C ARG A 194 -2.84 32.59 -7.49
N GLU A 195 -1.98 32.74 -8.48
CA GLU A 195 -1.39 31.61 -9.22
C GLU A 195 0.10 31.54 -8.88
N GLY A 196 0.43 30.84 -7.79
CA GLY A 196 1.80 30.72 -7.31
C GLY A 196 1.92 30.17 -5.90
N LEU A 197 3.17 30.03 -5.42
CA LEU A 197 3.48 29.59 -4.06
C LEU A 197 2.76 30.48 -3.03
N TYR A 198 2.06 29.90 -2.06
CA TYR A 198 1.29 30.68 -1.07
C TYR A 198 2.07 31.06 0.19
N ALA A 199 3.30 30.56 0.33
CA ALA A 199 4.14 30.78 1.50
C ALA A 199 5.57 31.14 1.08
N THR A 200 6.24 31.96 1.90
CA THR A 200 7.67 32.22 1.72
C THR A 200 8.44 30.92 2.01
N LEU A 201 9.19 30.42 1.04
CA LEU A 201 10.03 29.24 1.23
C LEU A 201 11.43 29.65 1.71
N ARG A 202 11.95 28.94 2.71
CA ARG A 202 13.27 29.18 3.29
C ARG A 202 14.11 27.90 3.19
N PHE A 203 15.23 27.97 2.48
CA PHE A 203 16.21 26.88 2.38
C PHE A 203 17.52 27.31 3.03
N THR A 204 18.02 26.54 3.99
CA THR A 204 19.33 26.76 4.62
C THR A 204 20.29 25.68 4.18
N GLU A 205 21.53 26.06 3.86
CA GLU A 205 22.58 25.09 3.54
C GLU A 205 22.88 24.21 4.77
N ALA A 206 22.71 22.89 4.62
CA ALA A 206 23.00 21.94 5.69
C ALA A 206 24.51 21.88 5.94
N ARG A 207 24.93 21.80 7.21
CA ARG A 207 26.33 21.52 7.55
C ARG A 207 26.73 20.18 6.91
N PRO A 208 27.95 20.06 6.36
CA PRO A 208 28.40 18.79 5.79
C PRO A 208 28.45 17.74 6.90
N ARG A 209 27.49 16.81 6.89
CA ARG A 209 27.61 15.56 7.63
C ARG A 209 28.52 14.68 6.78
N GLN A 210 29.58 14.21 7.42
CA GLN A 210 30.57 13.32 6.84
C GLN A 210 29.94 11.92 6.69
N ASP A 211 29.00 11.76 5.77
CA ASP A 211 28.66 10.45 5.22
C ASP A 211 27.75 10.58 4.00
N GLY A 212 28.17 9.94 2.90
CA GLY A 212 27.31 9.53 1.79
C GLY A 212 26.89 10.61 0.78
N ARG A 213 27.59 10.63 -0.37
CA ARG A 213 27.26 11.31 -1.64
C ARG A 213 27.24 12.86 -1.61
N ARG A 214 28.35 13.43 -2.06
CA ARG A 214 28.53 14.86 -2.36
C ARG A 214 27.65 15.29 -3.54
N SER A 215 26.63 16.10 -3.30
CA SER A 215 26.22 17.10 -4.30
C SER A 215 27.30 18.18 -4.28
N LYS A 216 28.05 18.35 -5.38
CA LYS A 216 29.11 19.38 -5.49
C LYS A 216 28.55 20.80 -5.65
N THR A 217 27.23 20.94 -5.66
CA THR A 217 26.53 22.19 -5.96
C THR A 217 26.23 22.93 -4.67
N ARG A 218 26.89 24.06 -4.43
CA ARG A 218 26.57 24.94 -3.30
C ARG A 218 25.32 25.74 -3.62
N LEU A 219 24.61 26.15 -2.57
CA LEU A 219 23.37 26.94 -2.67
C LEU A 219 23.52 28.19 -3.58
N PRO A 220 24.63 28.95 -3.54
CA PRO A 220 24.85 30.08 -4.45
C PRO A 220 24.90 29.69 -5.93
N ASP A 221 25.49 28.54 -6.28
CA ASP A 221 25.64 28.08 -7.65
C ASP A 221 24.31 27.62 -8.28
N LEU A 222 23.39 27.16 -7.44
CA LEU A 222 22.03 26.78 -7.84
C LEU A 222 21.19 28.04 -8.09
N VAL A 223 21.26 29.03 -7.19
CA VAL A 223 20.54 30.31 -7.35
C VAL A 223 21.02 31.08 -8.57
N PHE A 224 22.34 31.11 -8.80
CA PHE A 224 22.89 31.81 -9.96
C PHE A 224 22.44 31.18 -11.29
N ARG A 225 22.34 29.85 -11.35
CA ARG A 225 21.78 29.14 -12.51
C ARG A 225 20.29 29.40 -12.71
N ALA A 226 19.52 29.38 -11.63
CA ALA A 226 18.08 29.63 -11.68
C ALA A 226 17.72 31.06 -12.12
N ARG A 227 18.67 32.02 -12.05
CA ARG A 227 18.47 33.42 -12.45
C ARG A 227 18.48 33.66 -13.98
N ARG A 228 18.86 32.69 -14.81
CA ARG A 228 19.20 32.89 -16.24
C ARG A 228 18.18 32.35 -17.25
N HIS A 229 16.88 32.43 -16.97
CA HIS A 229 15.88 32.14 -18.00
C HIS A 229 15.15 33.43 -18.38
N GLU A 230 15.52 34.00 -19.53
CA GLU A 230 14.94 35.24 -20.09
C GLU A 230 13.54 35.02 -20.70
N GLU A 231 13.07 33.77 -20.82
CA GLU A 231 11.84 33.40 -21.55
C GLU A 231 10.72 32.79 -20.68
N SER A 232 10.83 32.82 -19.35
CA SER A 232 9.86 32.18 -18.44
C SER A 232 9.16 33.17 -17.51
N ASP A 233 7.86 32.94 -17.27
CA ASP A 233 7.05 33.73 -16.34
C ASP A 233 7.69 33.83 -14.94
N LEU A 234 7.58 35.00 -14.32
CA LEU A 234 8.17 35.28 -13.01
C LEU A 234 7.39 34.56 -11.89
N ILE A 235 7.91 33.42 -11.43
CA ILE A 235 7.28 32.61 -10.35
C ILE A 235 7.56 33.18 -8.95
N GLY A 236 8.53 34.09 -8.78
CA GLY A 236 8.81 34.76 -7.51
C GLY A 236 10.18 35.44 -7.41
N THR A 237 10.45 36.06 -6.26
CA THR A 237 11.73 36.73 -6.00
C THR A 237 12.64 35.82 -5.18
N LEU A 238 13.84 35.53 -5.71
CA LEU A 238 14.91 34.79 -5.03
C LEU A 238 15.88 35.75 -4.35
N VAL A 239 16.04 35.62 -3.03
CA VAL A 239 17.01 36.39 -2.26
C VAL A 239 17.95 35.43 -1.55
N LEU A 240 19.23 35.50 -1.91
CA LEU A 240 20.31 34.73 -1.27
C LEU A 240 20.98 35.61 -0.22
N ARG A 241 21.06 35.15 1.03
CA ARG A 241 21.70 35.88 2.14
C ARG A 241 22.65 34.99 2.92
N PRO A 242 23.72 35.56 3.51
CA PRO A 242 24.47 34.89 4.55
C PRO A 242 23.54 34.61 5.74
N VAL A 243 23.64 33.43 6.33
CA VAL A 243 22.87 33.07 7.53
C VAL A 243 23.19 34.08 8.64
N GLY A 244 22.16 34.75 9.17
CA GLY A 244 22.30 35.76 10.23
C GLY A 244 22.51 37.20 9.76
N ALA A 245 22.48 37.48 8.45
CA ALA A 245 22.45 38.87 7.97
C ALA A 245 21.15 39.58 8.42
N ARG A 246 21.28 40.79 8.98
CA ARG A 246 20.14 41.61 9.44
C ARG A 246 19.19 41.91 8.27
N ARG A 247 17.89 41.96 8.57
CA ARG A 247 16.82 42.25 7.61
C ARG A 247 16.92 43.66 7.05
#